data_AF-H0HS43-F1
#
_entry.id   AF-H0HS43-F1
#
_cell.length_a   1.000
_cell.length_b   1.000
_cell.length_c   1.000
_cell.angle_alpha   90.00
_cell.angle_beta   90.00
_cell.angle_gamma   90.00
#
_symmetry.space_group_name_H-M   'P 1'
#
loop_
_entity.id
_entity.type
_entity.pdbx_description
1 polymer ?
#
loop_
_entity_poly.entity_id
_entity_poly.type
_entity_poly.pdbx_seq_one_letter_code
_entity_poly.pdbx_strand_id
1 'polypeptide(L)'
;MNPWNVVAELDWDTIARELDEFGVARTGPLLSEDECHALRRLYDNDGAFRSRIVMQRHGFGAGEYKYFANPLPEPVAGLRRRFYERLVPLANGWNARTGIDRVFPAAHDGFLAECHADGQTRPTPLLLKYGPGDYNCLHQDIYGKHFSRSNW
;
A
#
# COMPACT_ATOMS: atom_id res chain seq x y z
N MET A 1 18.70 -6.43 14.07
CA MET A 1 18.32 -5.10 13.53
C MET A 1 17.09 -5.30 12.67
N ASN A 2 16.05 -4.49 12.84
CA ASN A 2 14.83 -4.59 12.02
C ASN A 2 15.11 -3.93 10.66
N PRO A 3 15.13 -4.67 9.54
CA PRO A 3 15.62 -4.16 8.25
C PRO A 3 14.80 -2.97 7.72
N TRP A 4 13.60 -2.71 8.26
CA TRP A 4 12.72 -1.64 7.80
C TRP A 4 12.74 -0.39 8.69
N ASN A 5 13.79 -0.20 9.49
CA ASN A 5 13.96 1.01 10.31
C ASN A 5 14.06 2.29 9.49
N VAL A 6 14.40 2.18 8.19
CA VAL A 6 14.46 3.31 7.25
C VAL A 6 13.21 4.19 7.29
N VAL A 7 12.03 3.59 7.52
CA VAL A 7 10.76 4.34 7.62
C VAL A 7 10.77 5.27 8.84
N ALA A 8 11.39 4.89 9.94
CA ALA A 8 11.48 5.73 11.13
C ALA A 8 12.47 6.90 10.97
N GLU A 9 13.40 6.80 10.01
CA GLU A 9 14.46 7.76 9.74
C GLU A 9 14.11 8.76 8.63
N LEU A 10 12.95 8.60 7.98
CA LEU A 10 12.46 9.55 6.98
C LEU A 10 12.18 10.94 7.60
N ASP A 11 12.29 11.98 6.77
CA ASP A 11 11.86 13.34 7.12
C ASP A 11 10.33 13.42 7.16
N TRP A 12 9.77 12.99 8.28
CA TRP A 12 8.32 12.97 8.51
C TRP A 12 7.70 14.35 8.58
N ASP A 13 8.47 15.38 8.95
CA ASP A 13 7.97 16.76 8.97
C ASP A 13 7.71 17.25 7.54
N THR A 14 8.67 17.00 6.63
CA THR A 14 8.49 17.30 5.20
C THR A 14 7.38 16.45 4.59
N ILE A 15 7.36 15.14 4.84
CA ILE A 15 6.34 14.23 4.31
C ILE A 15 4.94 14.65 4.77
N ALA A 16 4.76 14.95 6.06
CA ALA A 16 3.47 15.38 6.59
C ALA A 16 2.98 16.67 5.94
N ARG A 17 3.86 17.67 5.82
CA ARG A 17 3.55 18.94 5.16
C ARG A 17 3.17 18.75 3.69
N GLU A 18 3.92 17.95 2.94
CA GLU A 18 3.63 17.69 1.52
C GLU A 18 2.33 16.91 1.32
N LEU A 19 2.04 15.95 2.21
CA LEU A 19 0.76 15.25 2.20
C LEU A 19 -0.41 16.20 2.48
N ASP A 20 -0.26 17.13 3.44
CA ASP A 20 -1.28 18.16 3.74
C ASP A 20 -1.49 19.12 2.55
N GLU A 21 -0.42 19.54 1.89
CA GLU A 21 -0.45 20.58 0.85
C GLU A 21 -0.83 20.05 -0.54
N PHE A 22 -0.32 18.86 -0.90
CA PHE A 22 -0.41 18.31 -2.26
C PHE A 22 -1.12 16.95 -2.34
N GLY A 23 -1.43 16.32 -1.20
CA GLY A 23 -1.97 14.96 -1.16
C GLY A 23 -0.98 13.86 -1.54
N VAL A 24 0.31 14.20 -1.73
CA VAL A 24 1.39 13.28 -2.11
C VAL A 24 2.72 13.77 -1.55
N ALA A 25 3.60 12.83 -1.18
CA ALA A 25 4.96 13.12 -0.71
C ALA A 25 5.95 12.06 -1.20
N ARG A 26 7.23 12.43 -1.30
CA ARG A 26 8.31 11.50 -1.68
C ARG A 26 9.09 11.05 -0.46
N THR A 27 9.33 9.74 -0.33
CA THR A 27 10.10 9.16 0.79
C THR A 27 11.60 9.02 0.50
N GLY A 28 12.01 9.09 -0.77
CA GLY A 28 13.31 8.59 -1.18
C GLY A 28 13.38 7.04 -1.18
N PRO A 29 14.59 6.46 -1.29
CA PRO A 29 14.76 5.01 -1.35
C PRO A 29 14.37 4.30 -0.05
N LEU A 30 13.56 3.25 -0.15
CA LEU A 30 13.10 2.44 0.99
C LEU A 30 13.68 1.02 1.00
N LEU A 31 14.12 0.56 -0.17
CA LEU A 31 14.66 -0.77 -0.39
C LEU A 31 16.01 -0.63 -1.07
N SER A 32 16.94 -1.49 -0.70
CA SER A 32 18.18 -1.71 -1.43
C SER A 32 17.91 -2.30 -2.81
N GLU A 33 18.93 -2.24 -3.66
CA GLU A 33 18.87 -2.86 -4.99
C GLU A 33 18.64 -4.38 -4.89
N ASP A 34 19.29 -5.06 -3.95
CA ASP A 34 19.14 -6.50 -3.75
C ASP A 34 17.74 -6.90 -3.31
N GLU A 35 17.11 -6.12 -2.42
CA GLU A 35 15.72 -6.33 -2.01
C GLU A 35 14.75 -6.09 -3.17
N CYS A 36 15.00 -5.07 -3.98
CA CYS A 36 14.23 -4.82 -5.20
C CYS A 36 14.32 -6.01 -6.17
N HIS A 37 15.53 -6.53 -6.43
CA HIS A 37 15.73 -7.68 -7.29
C HIS A 37 15.10 -8.96 -6.71
N ALA A 38 15.19 -9.15 -5.40
CA ALA A 38 14.56 -10.29 -4.72
C ALA A 38 13.03 -10.27 -4.88
N LEU A 39 12.38 -9.12 -4.67
CA LEU A 39 10.93 -8.98 -4.87
C LEU A 39 10.54 -9.19 -6.34
N ARG A 40 11.33 -8.68 -7.29
CA ARG A 40 11.08 -8.89 -8.73
C ARG A 40 11.12 -10.36 -9.13
N ARG A 41 12.09 -11.12 -8.61
CA ARG A 41 12.21 -12.57 -8.86
C ARG A 41 11.01 -13.37 -8.37
N LEU A 42 10.26 -12.86 -7.38
CA LEU A 42 9.04 -13.53 -6.93
C LEU A 42 7.98 -13.60 -8.03
N TYR A 43 7.98 -12.70 -9.01
CA TYR A 43 6.93 -12.63 -10.02
C TYR A 43 6.72 -13.95 -10.76
N ASP A 44 7.79 -14.71 -11.01
CA ASP A 44 7.73 -15.99 -11.73
C ASP A 44 7.40 -17.19 -10.80
N ASN A 45 7.30 -16.96 -9.48
CA ASN A 45 6.83 -17.95 -8.51
C ASN A 45 5.33 -17.80 -8.28
N ASP A 46 4.53 -18.59 -9.01
CA ASP A 46 3.06 -18.55 -8.89
C ASP A 46 2.55 -18.87 -7.47
N GLY A 47 3.28 -19.66 -6.68
CA GLY A 47 2.91 -19.98 -5.29
C GLY A 47 2.98 -18.78 -4.34
N ALA A 48 3.68 -17.70 -4.72
CA ALA A 48 3.73 -16.46 -3.94
C ALA A 48 2.46 -15.59 -4.10
N PHE A 49 1.57 -15.94 -5.04
CA PHE A 49 0.42 -15.13 -5.41
C PHE A 49 -0.88 -15.89 -5.32
N ARG A 50 -1.96 -15.19 -4.94
CA ARG A 50 -3.30 -15.78 -4.91
C ARG A 50 -4.09 -15.60 -6.20
N SER A 51 -3.69 -14.62 -7.02
CA SER A 51 -4.37 -14.31 -8.27
C SER A 51 -3.48 -13.48 -9.19
N ARG A 52 -3.75 -13.57 -10.49
CA ARG A 52 -3.14 -12.80 -11.57
C ARG A 52 -4.23 -12.10 -12.35
N ILE A 53 -4.03 -10.83 -12.65
CA ILE A 53 -4.92 -10.02 -13.47
C ILE A 53 -4.17 -9.57 -14.71
N VAL A 54 -4.78 -9.80 -15.88
CA VAL A 54 -4.30 -9.31 -17.17
C VAL A 54 -5.11 -8.07 -17.51
N MET A 55 -4.49 -6.89 -17.45
CA MET A 55 -5.19 -5.59 -17.40
C MET A 55 -6.04 -5.34 -18.66
N GLN A 56 -5.55 -5.77 -19.82
CA GLN A 56 -6.24 -5.61 -21.11
C GLN A 56 -7.60 -6.29 -21.13
N ARG A 57 -7.80 -7.37 -20.34
CA ARG A 57 -9.07 -8.09 -20.28
C ARG A 57 -10.16 -7.36 -19.50
N HIS A 58 -9.77 -6.35 -18.73
CA HIS A 58 -10.66 -5.62 -17.82
C HIS A 58 -10.80 -4.14 -18.17
N GLY A 59 -10.16 -3.67 -19.26
CA GLY A 59 -10.13 -2.25 -19.61
C GLY A 59 -9.29 -1.40 -18.65
N PHE A 60 -8.41 -2.01 -17.85
CA PHE A 60 -7.54 -1.32 -16.89
C PHE A 60 -6.24 -0.78 -17.51
N GLY A 61 -6.10 -0.91 -18.84
CA GLY A 61 -4.91 -0.53 -19.58
C GLY A 61 -4.18 -1.76 -20.11
N ALA A 62 -2.85 -1.71 -20.15
CA ALA A 62 -2.00 -2.77 -20.68
C ALA A 62 -0.93 -3.17 -19.67
N GLY A 63 -0.70 -4.48 -19.55
CA GLY A 63 0.21 -5.09 -18.60
C GLY A 63 -0.50 -6.12 -17.73
N GLU A 64 0.17 -6.55 -16.66
CA GLU A 64 -0.41 -7.48 -15.71
C GLU A 64 0.08 -7.24 -14.29
N TYR A 65 -0.72 -7.70 -13.33
CA TYR A 65 -0.33 -7.69 -11.93
C TYR A 65 -0.76 -8.97 -11.23
N LYS A 66 -0.02 -9.34 -10.19
CA LYS A 66 -0.35 -10.47 -9.32
C LYS A 66 -0.53 -9.99 -7.89
N TYR A 67 -1.60 -10.43 -7.23
CA TYR A 67 -1.81 -10.18 -5.81
C TYR A 67 -1.09 -11.23 -4.97
N PHE A 68 -0.30 -10.80 -3.99
CA PHE A 68 0.42 -11.72 -3.12
C PHE A 68 -0.54 -12.64 -2.34
N ALA A 69 -0.13 -13.87 -2.06
CA ALA A 69 -0.77 -14.73 -1.08
C ALA A 69 -0.27 -14.38 0.34
N ASN A 70 -0.91 -14.96 1.35
CA ASN A 70 -0.33 -15.00 2.69
C ASN A 70 0.61 -16.22 2.81
N PRO A 71 1.71 -16.12 3.57
CA PRO A 71 2.24 -14.90 4.18
C PRO A 71 2.84 -13.95 3.13
N LEU A 72 2.80 -12.64 3.41
CA LEU A 72 3.44 -11.64 2.57
C LEU A 72 4.97 -11.75 2.62
N PRO A 73 5.68 -11.36 1.54
CA PRO A 73 7.12 -11.16 1.61
C PRO A 73 7.49 -10.20 2.74
N GLU A 74 8.55 -10.53 3.48
CA GLU A 74 8.95 -9.82 4.69
C GLU A 74 9.14 -8.29 4.47
N PRO A 75 9.77 -7.81 3.38
CA PRO A 75 9.82 -6.38 3.07
C PRO A 75 8.47 -5.70 2.96
N VAL A 76 7.52 -6.36 2.28
CA VAL A 76 6.17 -5.82 2.06
C VAL A 76 5.41 -5.78 3.38
N ALA A 77 5.51 -6.83 4.20
CA ALA A 77 4.85 -6.89 5.50
C ALA A 77 5.41 -5.83 6.47
N GLY A 78 6.74 -5.72 6.54
CA GLY A 78 7.45 -4.80 7.43
C GLY A 78 7.18 -3.34 7.10
N LEU A 79 7.36 -2.94 5.83
CA LEU A 79 7.09 -1.57 5.39
C LEU A 79 5.63 -1.18 5.64
N ARG A 80 4.65 -2.05 5.34
CA ARG A 80 3.23 -1.75 5.59
C ARG A 80 2.94 -1.42 7.05
N ARG A 81 3.48 -2.22 7.98
CA ARG A 81 3.31 -1.97 9.42
C ARG A 81 3.91 -0.63 9.83
N ARG A 82 5.14 -0.35 9.39
CA ARG A 82 5.87 0.88 9.77
C ARG A 82 5.27 2.14 9.18
N PHE A 83 4.85 2.10 7.91
CA PHE A 83 4.15 3.22 7.31
C PHE A 83 2.80 3.46 7.98
N TYR A 84 2.04 2.41 8.30
CA TYR A 84 0.78 2.56 9.01
C TYR A 84 0.94 3.31 10.34
N GLU A 85 1.92 2.92 11.17
CA GLU A 85 2.20 3.56 12.47
C GLU A 85 2.48 5.07 12.33
N ARG A 86 3.09 5.49 11.23
CA ARG A 86 3.42 6.90 10.97
C ARG A 86 2.30 7.68 10.27
N LEU A 87 1.49 7.00 9.45
CA LEU A 87 0.39 7.61 8.68
C LEU A 87 -0.91 7.72 9.49
N VAL A 88 -1.15 6.84 10.45
CA VAL A 88 -2.41 6.84 11.22
C VAL A 88 -2.67 8.15 11.97
N PRO A 89 -1.69 8.84 12.61
CA PRO A 89 -1.96 10.11 13.27
C PRO A 89 -2.34 11.21 12.28
N LEU A 90 -1.74 11.21 11.08
CA LEU A 90 -2.07 12.14 10.00
C LEU A 90 -3.50 11.92 9.51
N ALA A 91 -3.86 10.67 9.21
CA ALA A 91 -5.20 10.32 8.77
C ALA A 91 -6.28 10.66 9.81
N ASN A 92 -6.02 10.37 11.09
CA ASN A 92 -6.94 10.74 12.18
C ASN A 92 -7.02 12.26 12.37
N GLY A 93 -5.91 12.98 12.20
CA GLY A 93 -5.88 14.44 12.19
C GLY A 93 -6.69 15.04 11.05
N TRP A 94 -6.61 14.47 9.85
CA TRP A 94 -7.46 14.86 8.71
C TRP A 94 -8.93 14.66 9.01
N ASN A 95 -9.31 13.46 9.46
CA ASN A 95 -10.69 13.15 9.80
C ASN A 95 -11.26 14.14 10.82
N ALA A 96 -10.49 14.48 11.86
CA ALA A 96 -10.91 15.47 12.85
C ALA A 96 -11.13 16.87 12.24
N ARG A 97 -10.23 17.33 11.36
CA ARG A 97 -10.35 18.65 10.71
C ARG A 97 -11.48 18.72 9.67
N THR A 98 -11.83 17.60 9.06
CA THR A 98 -12.87 17.53 8.02
C THR A 98 -14.23 17.04 8.54
N GLY A 99 -14.37 16.81 9.86
CA GLY A 99 -15.63 16.38 10.47
C GLY A 99 -16.02 14.94 10.15
N ILE A 100 -15.04 14.07 9.87
CA ILE A 100 -15.25 12.63 9.68
C ILE A 100 -15.09 11.94 11.04
N ASP A 101 -16.15 11.29 11.53
CA ASP A 101 -16.19 10.64 12.86
C ASP A 101 -15.34 9.36 12.98
N ARG A 102 -14.61 8.97 11.94
CA ARG A 102 -13.78 7.77 11.93
C ARG A 102 -12.44 8.03 12.61
N VAL A 103 -12.09 7.18 13.57
CA VAL A 103 -10.75 7.08 14.13
C VAL A 103 -10.17 5.71 13.78
N PHE A 104 -9.05 5.69 13.09
CA PHE A 104 -8.30 4.48 12.78
C PHE A 104 -7.49 3.99 14.00
N PRO A 105 -7.38 2.67 14.23
CA PRO A 105 -6.59 2.10 15.31
C PRO A 105 -5.12 2.54 15.29
N ALA A 106 -4.46 2.62 16.44
CA ALA A 106 -3.06 3.03 16.51
C ALA A 106 -2.07 2.02 15.84
N ALA A 107 -2.48 0.75 15.70
CA ALA A 107 -1.63 -0.31 15.18
C ALA A 107 -2.23 -0.99 13.94
N HIS A 108 -1.36 -1.36 13.00
CA HIS A 108 -1.75 -1.98 11.73
C HIS A 108 -2.54 -3.27 11.92
N ASP A 109 -2.18 -4.09 12.91
CA ASP A 109 -2.86 -5.36 13.18
C ASP A 109 -4.29 -5.12 13.69
N GLY A 110 -4.53 -4.01 14.40
CA GLY A 110 -5.89 -3.59 14.79
C GLY A 110 -6.74 -3.22 13.59
N PHE A 111 -6.19 -2.48 12.63
CA PHE A 111 -6.88 -2.17 11.38
C PHE A 111 -7.16 -3.41 10.53
N LEU A 112 -6.22 -4.35 10.46
CA LEU A 112 -6.46 -5.64 9.81
C LEU A 112 -7.59 -6.42 10.47
N ALA A 113 -7.69 -6.40 11.80
CA ALA A 113 -8.79 -7.03 12.52
C ALA A 113 -10.16 -6.42 12.16
N GLU A 114 -10.24 -5.09 12.06
CA GLU A 114 -11.46 -4.40 11.57
C GLU A 114 -11.80 -4.80 10.13
N CYS A 115 -10.81 -4.84 9.24
CA CYS A 115 -11.00 -5.32 7.86
C CYS A 115 -11.50 -6.77 7.82
N HIS A 116 -10.92 -7.66 8.62
CA HIS A 116 -11.33 -9.06 8.69
C HIS A 116 -12.75 -9.23 9.24
N ALA A 117 -13.13 -8.46 10.27
CA ALA A 117 -14.48 -8.43 10.81
C ALA A 117 -15.52 -8.02 9.75
N ASP A 118 -15.11 -7.17 8.79
CA ASP A 118 -15.90 -6.77 7.63
C ASP A 118 -15.76 -7.69 6.40
N GLY A 119 -15.16 -8.88 6.56
CA GLY A 119 -15.02 -9.89 5.51
C GLY A 119 -13.86 -9.65 4.52
N GLN A 120 -13.02 -8.63 4.73
CA GLN A 120 -11.87 -8.33 3.87
C GLN A 120 -10.62 -9.11 4.32
N THR A 121 -10.60 -10.41 4.09
CA THR A 121 -9.55 -11.31 4.62
C THR A 121 -8.36 -11.51 3.67
N ARG A 122 -8.46 -11.02 2.43
CA ARG A 122 -7.41 -11.21 1.40
C ARG A 122 -6.40 -10.05 1.45
N PRO A 123 -5.08 -10.32 1.37
CA PRO A 123 -4.07 -9.27 1.47
C PRO A 123 -4.10 -8.34 0.25
N THR A 124 -4.04 -7.02 0.41
CA THR A 124 -4.11 -6.11 -0.75
C THR A 124 -2.83 -5.90 -1.57
N PRO A 125 -1.59 -6.19 -1.07
CA PRO A 125 -0.38 -5.97 -1.86
C PRO A 125 -0.34 -6.77 -3.16
N LEU A 126 0.19 -6.11 -4.20
CA LEU A 126 0.34 -6.66 -5.53
C LEU A 126 1.70 -6.28 -6.13
N LEU A 127 2.14 -7.04 -7.12
CA LEU A 127 3.32 -6.75 -7.92
C LEU A 127 2.90 -6.59 -9.39
N LEU A 128 3.21 -5.44 -9.99
CA LEU A 128 2.91 -5.15 -11.39
C LEU A 128 4.10 -5.49 -12.29
N LYS A 129 3.80 -5.94 -13.51
CA LYS A 129 4.77 -6.15 -14.58
C LYS A 129 4.28 -5.42 -15.83
N TYR A 130 5.10 -4.45 -16.25
CA TYR A 130 4.90 -3.67 -17.46
C TYR A 130 6.04 -3.93 -18.45
N GLY A 131 5.67 -4.13 -19.71
CA GLY A 131 6.56 -4.04 -20.85
C GLY A 131 6.59 -2.64 -21.47
N PRO A 132 7.39 -2.44 -22.53
CA PRO A 132 7.38 -1.18 -23.27
C PRO A 132 5.99 -0.84 -23.81
N GLY A 133 5.49 0.36 -23.52
CA GLY A 133 4.18 0.85 -23.98
C GLY A 133 2.99 0.41 -23.14
N ASP A 134 3.20 -0.43 -22.12
CA ASP A 134 2.16 -0.77 -21.15
C ASP A 134 1.82 0.42 -20.24
N TYR A 135 0.60 0.46 -19.71
CA TYR A 135 0.08 1.57 -18.92
C TYR A 135 -1.07 1.14 -18.02
N ASN A 136 -1.29 1.90 -16.95
CA ASN A 136 -2.51 1.81 -16.15
C ASN A 136 -3.46 2.94 -16.53
N CYS A 137 -4.73 2.64 -16.73
CA CYS A 137 -5.76 3.66 -16.88
C CYS A 137 -5.90 4.48 -15.60
N LEU A 138 -6.34 5.73 -15.71
CA LEU A 138 -6.74 6.51 -14.54
C LEU A 138 -7.93 5.84 -13.85
N HIS A 139 -7.78 5.54 -12.56
CA HIS A 139 -8.83 4.93 -11.75
C HIS A 139 -8.66 5.35 -10.28
N GLN A 140 -9.70 5.07 -9.50
CA GLN A 140 -9.65 5.14 -8.05
C GLN A 140 -9.65 3.71 -7.50
N ASP A 141 -8.72 3.42 -6.61
CA ASP A 141 -8.67 2.13 -5.92
C ASP A 141 -9.81 2.03 -4.91
N ILE A 142 -10.71 1.09 -5.14
CA ILE A 142 -11.83 0.79 -4.26
C ILE A 142 -11.71 -0.68 -3.86
N TYR A 143 -11.30 -0.93 -2.62
CA TYR A 143 -11.32 -2.27 -2.05
C TYR A 143 -11.80 -2.23 -0.62
N GLY A 144 -12.83 -3.04 -0.33
CA GLY A 144 -13.40 -3.13 1.00
C GLY A 144 -14.33 -1.98 1.36
N LYS A 145 -14.78 -1.97 2.61
CA LYS A 145 -15.61 -0.93 3.24
C LYS A 145 -14.79 0.17 3.92
N HIS A 146 -13.52 -0.10 4.24
CA HIS A 146 -12.65 0.83 4.97
C HIS A 146 -11.79 1.63 3.97
N PHE A 147 -12.42 2.52 3.20
CA PHE A 147 -11.71 3.49 2.35
C PHE A 147 -12.01 4.91 2.82
N SER A 148 -10.98 5.78 2.78
CA SER A 148 -11.19 7.21 2.96
C SER A 148 -11.79 7.77 1.67
N ARG A 149 -12.99 8.37 1.75
CA ARG A 149 -13.53 9.22 0.68
C ARG A 149 -13.03 10.63 0.93
N SER A 150 -12.00 11.04 0.20
CA SER A 150 -11.78 12.46 -0.06
C SER A 150 -12.66 12.82 -1.26
N ASN A 151 -13.77 13.52 -1.03
CA ASN A 151 -14.46 14.21 -2.12
C ASN A 151 -13.54 15.38 -2.53
N TRP A 152 -12.93 15.29 -3.70
CA TRP A 152 -12.41 16.47 -4.40
C TRP A 152 -13.58 17.17 -5.10
#